data_AF-A0AAV5TR52-F1
#
_entry.id   AF-A0AAV5TR52-F1
#
_cell.length_a   1.000
_cell.length_b   1.000
_cell.length_c   1.000
_cell.angle_alpha   90.00
_cell.angle_beta   90.00
_cell.angle_gamma   90.00
#
_symmetry.space_group_name_H-M   'P 1'
#
loop_
_entity.id
_entity.type
_entity.pdbx_description
1 polymer ?
#
loop_
_entity_poly.entity_id
_entity_poly.type
_entity_poly.pdbx_seq_one_letter_code
_entity_poly.pdbx_strand_id
1 'polypeptide(L)'
;EMRQRFVELPVLIVLIETIFLPLPVSPIQCYNSDTPHLDYDDVRECAEGEVCYVEFFINNHTGSVIHRYDRFCTQKAQCTRLLIHMNEDVDISNFTPDTQAAFYSLFANSTREEGEEFITRTWFRCCNTNQCNNIDLYAVKARFGVWPPLNSVSTSVQHIVLAIICVVLYNL
;
A
#
# COMPACT_ATOMS: atom_id res chain seq x y z
N GLU A 1 -56.54 63.65 11.15
CA GLU A 1 -55.89 62.88 10.09
C GLU A 1 -54.70 62.11 10.63
N MET A 2 -54.54 60.88 10.11
CA MET A 2 -53.36 60.01 10.04
C MET A 2 -52.43 59.82 11.26
N ARG A 3 -52.69 58.70 11.96
CA ARG A 3 -51.69 57.88 12.67
C ARG A 3 -50.66 57.33 11.67
N GLN A 4 -49.37 57.52 11.93
CA GLN A 4 -48.32 56.66 11.37
C GLN A 4 -47.80 55.71 12.46
N ARG A 5 -48.15 54.43 12.30
CA ARG A 5 -47.55 53.32 13.04
C ARG A 5 -46.23 52.99 12.36
N PHE A 6 -45.12 53.11 13.07
CA PHE A 6 -43.89 52.43 12.70
C PHE A 6 -44.05 50.96 13.08
N VAL A 7 -44.06 50.09 12.07
CA VAL A 7 -44.07 48.64 12.23
C VAL A 7 -42.62 48.20 12.42
N GLU A 8 -42.30 47.70 13.60
CA GLU A 8 -41.05 46.99 13.85
C GLU A 8 -41.05 45.69 13.04
N LEU A 9 -40.13 45.56 12.09
CA LEU A 9 -39.84 44.30 11.41
C LEU A 9 -38.98 43.44 12.35
N PRO A 10 -39.39 42.22 12.74
CA PRO A 10 -38.47 41.29 13.35
C PRO A 10 -37.56 40.71 12.25
N VAL A 11 -36.26 41.02 12.32
CA VAL A 11 -35.22 40.37 11.53
C VAL A 11 -35.14 38.91 12.01
N LEU A 12 -35.79 38.01 11.29
CA LEU A 12 -35.68 36.57 11.51
C LEU A 12 -34.32 36.10 10.96
N ILE A 13 -33.29 36.10 11.81
CA ILE A 13 -32.01 35.46 11.51
C ILE A 13 -32.22 33.95 11.62
N VAL A 14 -32.46 33.29 10.49
CA VAL A 14 -32.41 31.83 10.41
C VAL A 14 -30.93 31.44 10.37
N LEU A 15 -30.38 31.08 11.53
CA LEU A 15 -29.13 30.34 11.64
C LEU A 15 -29.38 28.95 11.05
N ILE A 16 -29.09 28.79 9.75
CA ILE A 16 -28.94 27.48 9.14
C ILE A 16 -27.58 26.97 9.61
N GLU A 17 -27.55 26.33 10.78
CA GLU A 17 -26.45 25.43 11.13
C GLU A 17 -26.53 24.26 10.16
N THR A 18 -25.82 24.37 9.04
CA THR A 18 -25.57 23.24 8.16
C THR A 18 -24.77 22.23 8.98
N ILE A 19 -25.46 21.23 9.53
CA ILE A 19 -24.85 20.02 10.06
C ILE A 19 -24.13 19.37 8.88
N PHE A 20 -22.84 19.66 8.74
CA PHE A 20 -21.93 18.88 7.90
C PHE A 20 -21.79 17.51 8.56
N LEU A 21 -22.76 16.62 8.33
CA LEU A 21 -22.55 15.19 8.51
C LEU A 21 -21.44 14.81 7.52
N PRO A 22 -20.25 14.37 7.98
CA PRO A 22 -19.23 13.90 7.07
C PRO A 22 -19.86 12.78 6.24
N LEU A 23 -19.88 12.96 4.92
CA LEU A 23 -20.30 11.92 4.00
C LEU A 23 -19.49 10.66 4.34
N PRO A 24 -20.13 9.48 4.44
CA PRO A 24 -19.41 8.25 4.73
C PRO A 24 -18.32 8.08 3.66
N VAL A 25 -17.06 8.21 4.09
CA VAL A 25 -15.92 7.94 3.21
C VAL A 25 -15.99 6.45 2.91
N SER A 26 -16.27 6.10 1.66
CA SER A 26 -16.28 4.70 1.26
C SER A 26 -14.93 4.07 1.59
N PRO A 27 -14.89 2.85 2.15
CA PRO A 27 -13.65 2.18 2.42
C PRO A 27 -12.86 2.02 1.12
N ILE A 28 -11.55 2.23 1.18
CA ILE A 28 -10.67 2.04 0.04
C ILE A 28 -10.65 0.56 -0.33
N GLN A 29 -10.71 0.27 -1.63
CA GLN A 29 -10.56 -1.07 -2.17
C GLN A 29 -9.15 -1.25 -2.73
N CYS A 30 -8.49 -2.35 -2.44
CA CYS A 30 -7.15 -2.66 -2.91
C CYS A 30 -7.10 -4.06 -3.52
N TYR A 31 -6.21 -4.26 -4.48
CA TYR A 31 -5.90 -5.62 -4.94
C TYR A 31 -5.29 -6.43 -3.80
N ASN A 32 -5.66 -7.70 -3.71
CA ASN A 32 -5.24 -8.61 -2.67
C ASN A 32 -4.66 -9.91 -3.25
N SER A 33 -3.48 -9.84 -3.86
CA SER A 33 -2.96 -10.93 -4.68
C SER A 33 -1.43 -10.92 -4.73
N ASP A 34 -0.84 -12.11 -4.86
CA ASP A 34 0.61 -12.36 -4.88
C ASP A 34 1.13 -12.82 -6.26
N THR A 35 0.32 -12.69 -7.32
CA THR A 35 0.66 -13.21 -8.65
C THR A 35 1.10 -12.08 -9.62
N PRO A 36 1.82 -12.37 -10.72
CA PRO A 36 2.16 -11.33 -11.71
C PRO A 36 0.95 -10.79 -12.48
N HIS A 37 -0.14 -11.55 -12.53
CA HIS A 37 -1.38 -11.16 -13.20
C HIS A 37 -2.29 -10.44 -12.21
N LEU A 38 -2.86 -9.32 -12.62
CA LEU A 38 -3.97 -8.74 -11.87
C LEU A 38 -5.22 -9.55 -12.19
N ASP A 39 -5.76 -10.19 -11.16
CA ASP A 39 -7.16 -10.56 -11.16
C ASP A 39 -7.96 -9.31 -10.75
N TYR A 40 -8.75 -8.78 -11.69
CA TYR A 40 -9.52 -7.56 -11.46
C TYR A 40 -10.65 -7.75 -10.45
N ASP A 41 -11.04 -9.00 -10.20
CA ASP A 41 -12.07 -9.36 -9.23
C ASP A 41 -11.48 -9.67 -7.84
N ASP A 42 -10.16 -9.87 -7.73
CA ASP A 42 -9.46 -10.13 -6.46
C ASP A 42 -9.12 -8.82 -5.72
N VAL A 43 -10.18 -8.13 -5.31
CA VAL A 43 -10.14 -6.88 -4.56
C VAL A 43 -10.74 -7.05 -3.18
N ARG A 44 -10.18 -6.33 -2.21
CA ARG A 44 -10.63 -6.33 -0.83
C ARG A 44 -10.85 -4.90 -0.34
N GLU A 45 -11.92 -4.70 0.42
CA GLU A 45 -12.13 -3.48 1.20
C GLU A 45 -11.19 -3.45 2.40
N CYS A 46 -10.45 -2.35 2.54
CA CYS A 46 -9.54 -2.15 3.65
C CYS A 46 -10.26 -1.56 4.87
N ALA A 47 -9.75 -1.88 6.06
CA ALA A 47 -10.28 -1.35 7.31
C ALA A 47 -9.98 0.15 7.48
N GLU A 48 -10.60 0.77 8.49
CA GLU A 48 -10.30 2.15 8.84
C GLU A 48 -8.80 2.32 9.16
N GLY A 49 -8.17 3.34 8.57
CA GLY A 49 -6.74 3.61 8.74
C GLY A 49 -5.82 2.78 7.83
N GLU A 50 -6.37 1.84 7.06
CA GLU A 50 -5.63 1.08 6.07
C GLU A 50 -5.57 1.78 4.71
N VAL A 51 -4.56 1.43 3.93
CA VAL A 51 -4.24 1.92 2.59
C VAL A 51 -3.77 0.76 1.73
N CYS A 52 -3.73 0.94 0.42
CA CYS A 52 -3.19 -0.09 -0.47
C CYS A 52 -1.67 -0.11 -0.37
N TYR A 53 -1.12 -1.31 -0.34
CA TYR A 53 0.30 -1.57 -0.42
C TYR A 53 0.61 -2.54 -1.55
N VAL A 54 1.80 -2.37 -2.11
CA VAL A 54 2.40 -3.32 -3.02
C VAL A 54 3.89 -3.43 -2.76
N GLU A 55 4.38 -4.66 -2.82
CA GLU A 55 5.79 -4.99 -2.90
C GLU A 55 6.08 -5.88 -4.10
N PHE A 56 7.23 -5.62 -4.71
CA PHE A 56 7.78 -6.45 -5.77
C PHE A 56 9.28 -6.52 -5.59
N PHE A 57 9.86 -7.68 -5.86
CA PHE A 57 11.30 -7.81 -6.01
C PHE A 57 11.69 -8.97 -6.92
N ILE A 58 12.90 -8.87 -7.45
CA ILE A 58 13.52 -9.89 -8.29
C ILE A 58 14.63 -10.57 -7.52
N ASN A 59 14.50 -11.88 -7.38
CA ASN A 59 15.55 -12.75 -6.88
C ASN A 59 16.26 -13.48 -8.03
N ASN A 60 17.58 -13.58 -7.97
CA ASN A 60 18.39 -14.36 -8.92
C ASN A 60 19.46 -15.20 -8.20
N HIS A 61 19.04 -16.21 -7.45
CA HIS A 61 19.95 -17.10 -6.70
C HIS A 61 20.62 -18.18 -7.54
N THR A 62 19.84 -18.92 -8.33
CA THR A 62 20.32 -20.12 -9.04
C THR A 62 20.61 -19.88 -10.52
N GLY A 63 20.67 -18.61 -10.95
CA GLY A 63 20.61 -18.22 -12.36
C GLY A 63 19.19 -18.29 -12.95
N SER A 64 18.21 -18.74 -12.16
CA SER A 64 16.79 -18.64 -12.47
C SER A 64 16.22 -17.40 -11.81
N VAL A 65 15.63 -16.51 -12.62
CA VAL A 65 15.04 -15.26 -12.15
C VAL A 65 13.66 -15.54 -11.58
N ILE A 66 13.48 -15.27 -10.29
CA ILE A 66 12.21 -15.38 -9.57
C ILE A 66 11.66 -13.98 -9.36
N HIS A 67 10.38 -13.79 -9.69
CA HIS A 67 9.66 -12.54 -9.51
C HIS A 67 8.64 -12.72 -8.39
N ARG A 68 8.66 -11.82 -7.42
CA ARG A 68 7.78 -11.86 -6.25
C ARG A 68 6.86 -10.64 -6.31
N TYR A 69 5.57 -10.88 -6.10
CA TYR A 69 4.53 -9.86 -6.04
C TYR A 69 3.77 -10.05 -4.75
N ASP A 70 3.44 -8.96 -4.07
CA ASP A 70 2.41 -8.99 -3.04
C ASP A 70 1.66 -7.65 -3.05
N ARG A 71 0.34 -7.73 -2.92
CA ARG A 71 -0.59 -6.59 -2.94
C ARG A 71 -1.61 -6.86 -1.86
N PHE A 72 -1.81 -5.92 -0.95
CA PHE A 72 -2.75 -6.07 0.15
C PHE A 72 -3.08 -4.73 0.82
N CYS A 73 -4.05 -4.74 1.74
CA CYS A 73 -4.34 -3.64 2.64
C CYS A 73 -3.33 -3.60 3.79
N THR A 74 -2.68 -2.46 4.01
CA THR A 74 -1.79 -2.25 5.16
C THR A 74 -2.19 -1.02 5.97
N GLN A 75 -1.77 -0.96 7.23
CA GLN A 75 -1.96 0.20 8.08
C GLN A 75 -1.11 1.39 7.57
N LYS A 76 -1.70 2.58 7.44
CA LYS A 76 -0.97 3.80 7.01
C LYS A 76 0.29 4.09 7.85
N ALA A 77 0.23 3.74 9.14
CA ALA A 77 1.37 3.87 10.04
C ALA A 77 2.57 3.00 9.63
N GLN A 78 2.34 1.82 9.02
CA GLN A 78 3.40 0.94 8.52
C GLN A 78 4.15 1.59 7.36
N CYS A 79 3.44 2.15 6.39
CA CYS A 79 4.03 2.94 5.30
C CYS A 79 4.96 4.04 5.82
N THR A 80 4.48 4.79 6.83
CA THR A 80 5.26 5.88 7.43
C THR A 80 6.52 5.37 8.12
N ARG A 81 6.43 4.25 8.85
CA ARG A 81 7.60 3.62 9.51
C ARG A 81 8.64 3.14 8.51
N LEU A 82 8.20 2.62 7.37
CA LEU A 82 9.06 2.17 6.28
C LEU A 82 9.56 3.33 5.40
N LEU A 83 9.23 4.59 5.72
CA LEU A 83 9.56 5.78 4.94
C LEU A 83 9.00 5.74 3.50
N ILE A 84 7.85 5.08 3.32
CA ILE A 84 7.10 5.05 2.06
C ILE A 84 6.04 6.15 2.11
N HIS A 85 6.31 7.25 1.42
CA HIS A 85 5.33 8.33 1.27
C HIS A 85 4.14 7.88 0.38
N MET A 86 2.98 8.47 0.63
CA MET A 86 1.76 8.06 -0.06
C MET A 86 1.82 8.41 -1.54
N ASN A 87 1.47 7.45 -2.39
CA ASN A 87 1.49 7.53 -3.85
C ASN A 87 2.89 7.70 -4.45
N GLU A 88 3.94 7.37 -3.70
CA GLU A 88 5.32 7.38 -4.17
C GLU A 88 5.86 5.96 -4.32
N ASP A 89 6.71 5.78 -5.33
CA ASP A 89 7.48 4.55 -5.51
C ASP A 89 8.82 4.68 -4.83
N VAL A 90 9.19 3.68 -4.04
CA VAL A 90 10.51 3.61 -3.44
C VAL A 90 11.16 2.25 -3.68
N ASP A 91 12.48 2.24 -3.56
CA ASP A 91 13.31 1.04 -3.55
C ASP A 91 13.72 0.75 -2.09
N ILE A 92 14.16 -0.48 -1.80
CA ILE A 92 14.62 -0.91 -0.48
C ILE A 92 15.73 -0.02 0.08
N SER A 93 16.53 0.60 -0.80
CA SER A 93 17.54 1.59 -0.43
C SER A 93 17.00 2.82 0.32
N ASN A 94 15.70 3.11 0.23
CA ASN A 94 15.04 4.16 1.00
C ASN A 94 14.70 3.73 2.44
N PHE A 95 14.75 2.45 2.77
CA PHE A 95 14.41 1.95 4.11
C PHE A 95 15.57 2.17 5.08
N THR A 96 15.28 2.16 6.38
CA THR A 96 16.33 2.20 7.40
C THR A 96 17.19 0.94 7.34
N PRO A 97 18.49 0.99 7.72
CA PRO A 97 19.37 -0.19 7.71
C PRO A 97 18.78 -1.39 8.44
N ASP A 98 18.14 -1.18 9.60
CA ASP A 98 17.50 -2.25 10.38
C ASP A 98 16.33 -2.89 9.64
N THR A 99 15.57 -2.09 8.90
CA THR A 99 14.43 -2.55 8.10
C THR A 99 14.92 -3.32 6.87
N GLN A 100 15.99 -2.86 6.22
CA GLN A 100 16.64 -3.59 5.13
C GLN A 100 17.15 -4.94 5.63
N ALA A 101 17.85 -4.98 6.76
CA ALA A 101 18.35 -6.20 7.37
C ALA A 101 17.21 -7.17 7.74
N ALA A 102 16.10 -6.67 8.30
CA ALA A 102 14.93 -7.47 8.62
C ALA A 102 14.26 -8.04 7.35
N PHE A 103 14.11 -7.22 6.30
CA PHE A 103 13.63 -7.66 4.98
C PHE A 103 14.50 -8.81 4.47
N TYR A 104 15.80 -8.58 4.30
CA TYR A 104 16.71 -9.60 3.77
C TYR A 104 16.77 -10.85 4.65
N SER A 105 16.72 -10.72 5.98
CA SER A 105 16.73 -11.86 6.88
C SER A 105 15.48 -12.71 6.75
N LEU A 106 14.30 -12.12 6.57
CA LEU A 106 13.05 -12.87 6.41
C LEU A 106 12.99 -13.64 5.10
N PHE A 107 13.45 -13.03 4.02
CA PHE A 107 13.53 -13.72 2.73
C PHE A 107 14.65 -14.77 2.74
N ALA A 108 15.83 -14.47 3.29
CA ALA A 108 16.91 -15.44 3.45
C ALA A 108 16.51 -16.65 4.32
N ASN A 109 15.76 -16.43 5.41
CA ASN A 109 15.37 -17.50 6.32
C ASN A 109 14.16 -18.31 5.84
N SER A 110 13.21 -17.69 5.13
CA SER A 110 11.99 -18.39 4.67
C SER A 110 12.27 -19.35 3.52
N THR A 111 13.29 -19.10 2.69
CA THR A 111 13.56 -19.91 1.51
C THR A 111 15.01 -20.37 1.34
N ARG A 112 15.98 -19.90 2.16
CA ARG A 112 17.45 -20.10 1.98
C ARG A 112 18.04 -19.65 0.64
N GLU A 113 17.18 -19.34 -0.33
CA GLU A 113 17.49 -18.96 -1.71
C GLU A 113 17.31 -17.45 -1.92
N GLU A 114 16.97 -16.68 -0.88
CA GLU A 114 16.60 -15.26 -1.00
C GLU A 114 17.39 -14.28 -0.13
N GLY A 115 18.71 -14.48 -0.05
CA GLY A 115 19.66 -13.51 0.54
C GLY A 115 19.77 -12.17 -0.20
N GLU A 116 20.33 -11.16 0.48
CA GLU A 116 20.53 -9.79 -0.01
C GLU A 116 21.24 -9.75 -1.37
N GLU A 117 22.28 -10.55 -1.53
CA GLU A 117 23.11 -10.62 -2.73
C GLU A 117 22.35 -11.12 -3.97
N PHE A 118 21.18 -11.73 -3.79
CA PHE A 118 20.35 -12.27 -4.85
C PHE A 118 19.16 -11.37 -5.20
N ILE A 119 18.85 -10.38 -4.36
CA ILE A 119 17.76 -9.43 -4.60
C ILE A 119 18.32 -8.25 -5.41
N THR A 120 17.90 -8.16 -6.67
CA THR A 120 18.55 -7.26 -7.65
C THR A 120 17.74 -6.01 -7.96
N ARG A 121 16.42 -6.05 -7.75
CA ARG A 121 15.48 -4.96 -7.99
C ARG A 121 14.36 -5.05 -6.98
N THR A 122 13.94 -3.91 -6.46
CA THR A 122 12.78 -3.82 -5.57
C THR A 122 11.85 -2.70 -6.00
N TRP A 123 10.59 -2.80 -5.60
CA TRP A 123 9.59 -1.77 -5.80
C TRP A 123 8.55 -1.86 -4.69
N PHE A 124 8.46 -0.80 -3.89
CA PHE A 124 7.44 -0.65 -2.86
C PHE A 124 6.61 0.60 -3.11
N ARG A 125 5.31 0.53 -2.81
CA ARG A 125 4.42 1.68 -2.83
C ARG A 125 3.32 1.52 -1.80
N CYS A 126 2.99 2.62 -1.13
CA CYS A 126 1.72 2.81 -0.43
C CYS A 126 0.88 3.82 -1.18
N CYS A 127 -0.43 3.63 -1.29
CA CYS A 127 -1.31 4.55 -1.99
C CYS A 127 -2.75 4.53 -1.43
N ASN A 128 -3.47 5.63 -1.61
CA ASN A 128 -4.72 5.90 -0.89
C ASN A 128 -5.94 6.15 -1.79
N THR A 129 -5.90 5.65 -3.02
CA THR A 129 -7.04 5.65 -3.94
C THR A 129 -7.42 4.22 -4.31
N ASN A 130 -8.66 3.98 -4.73
CA ASN A 130 -9.10 2.63 -5.07
C ASN A 130 -8.18 1.97 -6.10
N GLN A 131 -7.78 0.73 -5.79
CA GLN A 131 -7.06 -0.19 -6.65
C GLN A 131 -5.72 0.38 -7.17
N CYS A 132 -5.10 1.29 -6.42
CA CYS A 132 -3.87 1.97 -6.83
C CYS A 132 -2.60 1.10 -6.72
N ASN A 133 -2.71 -0.06 -6.06
CA ASN A 133 -1.65 -1.06 -5.95
C ASN A 133 -1.67 -2.05 -7.13
N ASN A 134 -1.98 -1.55 -8.32
CA ASN A 134 -2.19 -2.32 -9.56
C ASN A 134 -0.89 -2.66 -10.31
N ILE A 135 0.17 -3.04 -9.59
CA ILE A 135 1.40 -3.49 -10.26
C ILE A 135 1.16 -4.86 -10.86
N ASP A 136 1.32 -4.95 -12.17
CA ASP A 136 1.26 -6.18 -12.95
C ASP A 136 2.56 -6.45 -13.70
N LEU A 137 2.59 -7.56 -14.43
CA LEU A 137 3.72 -7.96 -15.27
C LEU A 137 4.10 -6.92 -16.34
N TYR A 138 3.15 -6.12 -16.84
CA TYR A 138 3.44 -5.10 -17.85
C TYR A 138 4.11 -3.88 -17.22
N ALA A 139 3.66 -3.47 -16.05
CA ALA A 139 4.29 -2.42 -15.25
C ALA A 139 5.73 -2.81 -14.87
N VAL A 140 5.94 -4.05 -14.45
CA VAL A 140 7.28 -4.58 -14.15
C VAL A 140 8.17 -4.59 -15.40
N LYS A 141 7.65 -5.05 -16.54
CA LYS A 141 8.40 -5.00 -17.80
C LYS A 141 8.74 -3.58 -18.20
N ALA A 142 7.81 -2.64 -18.08
CA ALA A 142 8.05 -1.24 -18.42
C ALA A 142 9.11 -0.60 -17.52
N ARG A 143 9.11 -0.93 -16.22
CA ARG A 143 10.05 -0.35 -15.24
C ARG A 143 11.44 -0.99 -15.30
N PHE A 144 11.51 -2.31 -15.42
CA PHE A 144 12.75 -3.07 -15.23
C PHE A 144 13.26 -3.78 -16.48
N GLY A 145 12.50 -3.77 -17.58
CA GLY A 145 12.88 -4.43 -18.83
C GLY A 145 12.87 -5.96 -18.77
N VAL A 146 12.28 -6.55 -17.73
CA VAL A 146 12.23 -8.00 -17.51
C VAL A 146 10.79 -8.52 -17.55
N TRP A 147 10.63 -9.76 -18.02
CA TRP A 147 9.34 -10.45 -17.97
C TRP A 147 9.33 -11.47 -16.84
N PRO A 148 8.28 -11.50 -16.00
CA PRO A 148 8.09 -12.63 -15.10
C PRO A 148 7.88 -13.92 -15.91
N PRO A 149 8.38 -15.06 -15.43
CA PRO A 149 8.12 -16.34 -16.07
C PRO A 149 6.61 -16.61 -16.09
N LEU A 150 6.07 -17.00 -17.26
CA LEU A 150 4.63 -17.25 -17.47
C LEU A 150 4.04 -18.36 -16.58
N ASN A 151 4.92 -19.16 -15.95
CA ASN A 151 4.56 -20.30 -15.10
C ASN A 151 4.81 -20.02 -13.61
N SER A 152 4.86 -18.75 -13.18
CA SER A 152 5.14 -18.40 -11.79
C SER A 152 4.09 -19.01 -10.84
N VAL A 153 4.54 -19.83 -9.90
CA VAL A 153 3.70 -20.40 -8.84
C VAL A 153 3.47 -19.33 -7.77
N SER A 154 2.20 -19.01 -7.52
CA SER A 154 1.75 -18.19 -6.38
C SER A 154 2.32 -18.75 -5.09
N THR A 155 2.99 -17.90 -4.33
CA THR A 155 3.52 -18.24 -3.01
C THR A 155 3.26 -17.01 -2.16
N SER A 156 2.07 -16.99 -1.58
CA SER A 156 1.56 -15.83 -0.86
C SER A 156 2.46 -15.54 0.34
N VAL A 157 2.92 -14.29 0.45
CA VAL A 157 3.80 -13.84 1.53
C VAL A 157 3.22 -12.70 2.34
N GLN A 158 1.88 -12.64 2.46
CA GLN A 158 1.13 -11.68 3.32
C GLN A 158 1.65 -11.56 4.78
N HIS A 159 2.54 -12.44 5.20
CA HIS A 159 3.17 -12.46 6.51
C HIS A 159 4.44 -11.58 6.60
N ILE A 160 4.97 -11.03 5.50
CA ILE A 160 6.31 -10.41 5.49
C ILE A 160 6.34 -9.01 6.05
N VAL A 161 5.44 -8.11 5.64
CA VAL A 161 5.45 -6.75 6.23
C VAL A 161 5.12 -6.79 7.73
N LEU A 162 4.24 -7.71 8.15
CA LEU A 162 4.02 -8.00 9.57
C LEU A 162 5.27 -8.55 10.25
N ALA A 163 6.00 -9.48 9.61
CA ALA A 163 7.20 -10.05 10.17
C ALA A 163 8.38 -9.06 10.23
N ILE A 164 8.57 -8.19 9.23
CA ILE A 164 9.61 -7.14 9.23
C ILE A 164 9.39 -6.23 10.42
N ILE A 165 8.15 -5.80 10.65
CA ILE A 165 7.79 -4.94 11.77
C ILE A 165 7.94 -5.67 13.10
N CYS A 166 7.56 -6.95 13.19
CA CYS A 166 7.79 -7.75 14.39
C CYS A 166 9.29 -7.91 14.72
N VAL A 167 10.15 -8.14 13.72
CA VAL A 167 11.61 -8.27 13.91
C VAL A 167 12.22 -6.95 14.35
N VAL A 168 11.82 -5.82 13.74
CA VAL A 168 12.30 -4.48 14.15
C VAL A 168 11.83 -4.15 15.58
N LEU A 169 10.59 -4.48 15.94
CA LEU A 169 10.07 -4.25 17.29
C LEU A 169 10.67 -5.18 18.36
N TYR A 170 11.15 -6.37 18.00
CA TYR A 170 11.78 -7.31 18.94
C TYR A 170 13.25 -6.98 19.24
N ASN A 171 13.91 -6.20 18.38
CA ASN A 171 15.32 -5.84 18.49
C ASN A 171 15.56 -4.39 18.97
N LEU A 172 14.48 -3.68 19.36
CA LEU A 172 14.48 -2.40 20.08
C LEU A 172 14.22 -2.62 21.57
#